data_AF-A0A499VFZ8-F1
#
_entry.id   AF-A0A499VFZ8-F1
#
_cell.length_a   1.000
_cell.length_b   1.000
_cell.length_c   1.000
_cell.angle_alpha   90.00
_cell.angle_beta   90.00
_cell.angle_gamma   90.00
#
_symmetry.space_group_name_H-M   'P 1'
#
loop_
_entity.id
_entity.type
_entity.pdbx_description
1 polymer ?
#
loop_
_entity_poly.entity_id
_entity_poly.type
_entity_poly.pdbx_seq_one_letter_code
_entity_poly.pdbx_strand_id
1 'polypeptide(L)'
;MAAHFSDPTDLGVWSRPSWFFALDDELARHGIPADLLPGSFLFSGPPLRLPHPGDAFPQIGVLPTPRAAPLATAYEAVADRLGPDYRATARKFAELMRFEAEEWESAQQLGQTLDSIFFWFR
;
A
#
# COMPACT_ATOMS: atom_id res chain seq x y z
N MET A 1 12.60 16.31 -6.33
CA MET A 1 13.03 15.52 -5.16
C MET A 1 12.10 14.34 -5.14
N ALA A 2 12.62 13.12 -5.35
CA ALA A 2 11.80 11.92 -5.16
C ALA A 2 11.35 11.93 -3.71
N ALA A 3 10.05 12.09 -3.47
CA ALA A 3 9.47 11.88 -2.16
C ALA A 3 9.60 10.38 -1.90
N HIS A 4 10.75 9.96 -1.37
CA HIS A 4 10.78 8.75 -0.57
C HIS A 4 9.67 8.97 0.45
N PHE A 5 8.67 8.10 0.37
CA PHE A 5 7.70 7.93 1.42
C PHE A 5 8.55 7.89 2.71
N SER A 6 8.48 8.97 3.45
CA SER A 6 9.14 9.24 4.72
C SER A 6 8.35 10.33 5.42
N ASP A 7 7.22 10.74 4.84
CA ASP A 7 6.15 11.31 5.63
C ASP A 7 5.44 10.11 6.28
N PRO A 8 5.48 9.97 7.61
CA PRO A 8 4.62 9.04 8.31
C PRO A 8 3.20 9.50 8.06
N THR A 9 2.62 9.05 6.94
CA THR A 9 1.19 9.02 6.78
C THR A 9 0.71 8.12 7.90
N ASP A 10 0.38 8.76 9.03
CA ASP A 10 -0.08 8.11 10.23
C ASP A 10 -1.37 7.42 9.83
N LEU A 11 -1.28 6.15 9.44
CA LEU A 11 -2.44 5.31 9.14
C LEU A 11 -3.36 5.22 10.37
N GLY A 12 -2.99 5.82 11.50
CA GLY A 12 -3.64 5.77 12.77
C GLY A 12 -2.97 4.71 13.62
N VAL A 13 -3.45 4.58 14.86
CA VAL A 13 -3.16 3.46 15.76
C VAL A 13 -3.85 2.20 15.18
N TRP A 14 -3.37 1.67 14.05
CA TRP A 14 -3.98 0.49 13.46
C TRP A 14 -3.48 -0.77 14.15
N SER A 15 -4.40 -1.28 14.96
CA SER A 15 -4.26 -2.35 15.91
C SER A 15 -4.19 -3.70 15.18
N ARG A 16 -2.95 -4.21 15.09
CA ARG A 16 -2.58 -5.60 14.76
C ARG A 16 -2.70 -6.00 13.27
N PRO A 17 -1.74 -6.79 12.73
CA PRO A 17 -1.78 -7.34 11.37
C PRO A 17 -3.09 -8.04 11.00
N SER A 18 -3.78 -8.64 11.99
CA SER A 18 -5.10 -9.28 11.81
C SER A 18 -6.16 -8.37 11.21
N TRP A 19 -6.08 -7.06 11.44
CA TRP A 19 -7.03 -6.10 10.90
C TRP A 19 -6.90 -5.94 9.39
N PHE A 20 -5.68 -5.98 8.85
CA PHE A 20 -5.45 -5.91 7.41
C PHE A 20 -5.96 -7.17 6.70
N PHE A 21 -5.88 -8.34 7.31
CA PHE A 21 -6.50 -9.55 6.76
C PHE A 21 -8.03 -9.46 6.73
N ALA A 22 -8.66 -8.78 7.70
CA ALA A 22 -10.09 -8.52 7.66
C ALA A 22 -10.47 -7.53 6.53
N LEU A 23 -9.60 -6.55 6.26
CA LEU A 23 -9.75 -5.65 5.11
C LEU A 23 -9.54 -6.38 3.78
N ASP A 24 -8.55 -7.28 3.68
CA ASP A 24 -8.33 -8.15 2.51
C ASP A 24 -9.61 -8.94 2.19
N ASP A 25 -10.19 -9.60 3.19
CA ASP A 25 -11.44 -10.37 3.04
C ASP A 25 -12.58 -9.49 2.54
N GLU A 26 -12.74 -8.29 3.09
CA GLU A 26 -13.80 -7.37 2.69
C GLU A 26 -13.59 -6.88 1.25
N LEU A 27 -12.39 -6.43 0.89
CA LEU A 27 -12.06 -5.98 -0.47
C LEU A 27 -12.21 -7.11 -1.50
N ALA A 28 -11.78 -8.33 -1.16
CA ALA A 28 -11.92 -9.50 -2.00
C ALA A 28 -13.41 -9.83 -2.29
N ARG A 29 -14.30 -9.68 -1.30
CA ARG A 29 -15.76 -9.85 -1.50
C ARG A 29 -16.34 -8.86 -2.52
N HIS A 30 -15.76 -7.68 -2.65
CA HIS A 30 -16.15 -6.67 -3.64
C HIS A 30 -15.40 -6.81 -4.97
N GLY A 31 -14.64 -7.89 -5.16
CA GLY A 31 -14.02 -8.24 -6.44
C GLY A 31 -12.63 -7.63 -6.66
N ILE A 32 -11.97 -7.15 -5.61
CA ILE A 32 -10.60 -6.64 -5.71
C ILE A 32 -9.62 -7.81 -5.95
N PRO A 33 -8.74 -7.73 -6.97
CA PRO A 33 -7.72 -8.74 -7.24
C PRO A 33 -6.77 -8.97 -6.07
N ALA A 34 -6.32 -10.22 -5.89
CA ALA A 34 -5.46 -10.63 -4.77
C ALA A 34 -4.12 -9.87 -4.68
N ASP A 35 -3.57 -9.48 -5.82
CA ASP A 35 -2.33 -8.71 -5.95
C ASP A 35 -2.49 -7.21 -5.67
N LEU A 36 -3.72 -6.75 -5.46
CA LEU A 36 -4.04 -5.40 -4.99
C LEU A 36 -4.56 -5.40 -3.56
N LEU A 37 -4.64 -6.55 -2.88
CA LEU A 37 -5.07 -6.62 -1.49
C LEU A 37 -3.95 -6.12 -0.55
N PRO A 38 -4.29 -5.42 0.54
CA PRO A 38 -3.33 -4.89 1.51
C PRO A 38 -2.29 -5.92 1.97
N GLY A 39 -2.71 -7.13 2.30
CA GLY A 39 -1.80 -8.16 2.79
C GLY A 39 -0.71 -8.55 1.80
N SER A 40 -0.98 -8.44 0.49
CA SER A 40 -0.04 -8.82 -0.57
C SER A 40 1.18 -7.90 -0.66
N PHE A 41 1.01 -6.61 -0.39
CA PHE A 41 2.06 -5.60 -0.50
C PHE A 41 2.53 -5.08 0.86
N LEU A 42 1.71 -5.09 1.91
CA LEU A 42 2.13 -4.65 3.25
C LEU A 42 3.04 -5.67 3.96
N PHE A 43 2.85 -6.97 3.67
CA PHE A 43 3.59 -8.06 4.30
C PHE A 43 4.45 -8.87 3.31
N SER A 44 4.74 -8.31 2.13
CA SER A 44 5.60 -8.95 1.13
C SER A 44 7.02 -9.22 1.64
N GLY A 45 7.44 -8.51 2.70
CA GLY A 45 8.81 -8.50 3.19
C GLY A 45 9.75 -7.71 2.27
N PRO A 46 10.98 -7.43 2.70
CA PRO A 46 11.98 -6.84 1.83
C PRO A 46 12.24 -7.76 0.63
N PRO A 47 12.46 -7.19 -0.59
CA PRO A 47 12.71 -7.97 -1.80
C PRO A 47 14.05 -8.74 -1.77
N LEU A 48 14.82 -8.60 -0.68
CA LEU A 48 16.05 -9.32 -0.39
C LEU A 48 15.80 -10.29 0.76
N ARG A 49 16.16 -11.57 0.59
CA ARG A 49 16.26 -12.50 1.72
C ARG A 49 17.42 -12.05 2.62
N LEU A 50 17.14 -11.20 3.59
CA LEU A 50 18.09 -10.89 4.65
C LEU A 50 18.29 -12.16 5.51
N PRO A 51 19.53 -12.49 5.94
CA PRO A 51 19.75 -13.50 6.96
C PRO A 51 18.90 -13.18 8.18
N HIS A 52 18.33 -14.21 8.79
CA HIS A 52 17.33 -14.12 9.87
C HIS A 52 17.67 -13.00 10.88
N PRO A 53 16.92 -11.88 10.90
CA PRO A 53 17.22 -10.79 11.80
C PRO A 53 16.69 -11.16 13.18
N GLY A 54 17.59 -11.26 14.16
CA GLY A 54 17.18 -11.27 15.56
C GLY A 54 16.39 -10.01 15.88
N ASP A 55 15.16 -10.19 16.37
CA ASP A 55 14.26 -9.28 17.10
C ASP A 55 14.08 -7.80 16.71
N ALA A 56 14.69 -7.28 15.63
CA ALA A 56 14.61 -5.85 15.34
C ALA A 56 14.82 -5.50 13.87
N PHE A 57 13.85 -5.75 12.98
CA PHE A 57 13.81 -5.07 11.67
C PHE A 57 12.36 -4.78 11.25
N PRO A 58 12.07 -3.60 10.69
CA PRO A 58 10.72 -3.23 10.27
C PRO A 58 10.23 -4.23 9.22
N GLN A 59 8.98 -4.70 9.36
CA GLN A 59 8.30 -5.41 8.28
C GLN A 59 8.12 -4.40 7.14
N ILE A 60 8.97 -4.48 6.12
CA ILE A 60 8.88 -3.63 4.94
C ILE A 60 7.90 -4.29 3.98
N GLY A 61 6.82 -3.57 3.67
CA GLY A 61 5.96 -3.88 2.55
C GLY A 61 6.46 -3.24 1.27
N VAL A 62 6.22 -3.86 0.12
CA VAL A 62 6.57 -3.33 -1.20
C VAL A 62 5.41 -3.47 -2.17
N LEU A 63 5.10 -2.38 -2.88
CA LEU A 63 4.19 -2.37 -4.02
C LEU A 63 4.95 -1.88 -5.26
N PRO A 64 4.94 -2.60 -6.40
CA PRO A 64 5.48 -2.07 -7.64
C PRO A 64 4.74 -0.80 -8.06
N THR A 65 5.45 0.29 -8.38
CA THR A 65 4.85 1.59 -8.70
C THR A 65 3.80 1.55 -9.82
N PRO A 66 3.95 0.72 -10.88
CA PRO A 66 2.89 0.56 -11.89
C PRO A 66 1.55 0.05 -11.32
N ARG A 67 1.51 -0.49 -10.10
CA ARG A 67 0.30 -0.94 -9.41
C ARG A 67 -0.39 0.16 -8.59
N ALA A 68 0.25 1.30 -8.37
CA ALA A 68 -0.32 2.39 -7.59
C ALA A 68 -1.64 2.92 -8.19
N ALA A 69 -1.64 3.29 -9.48
CA ALA A 69 -2.85 3.75 -10.16
C ALA A 69 -3.98 2.70 -10.21
N PRO A 70 -3.72 1.43 -10.60
CA PRO A 70 -4.71 0.36 -10.53
C PRO A 70 -5.30 0.16 -9.13
N LEU A 71 -4.47 0.20 -8.08
CA LEU A 71 -4.91 0.06 -6.69
C LEU A 71 -5.85 1.22 -6.32
N ALA A 72 -5.43 2.46 -6.55
CA ALA A 72 -6.23 3.63 -6.23
C ALA A 72 -7.61 3.57 -6.89
N THR A 73 -7.65 3.27 -8.19
CA THR A 73 -8.91 3.15 -8.95
C THR A 73 -9.79 2.03 -8.43
N ALA A 74 -9.22 0.87 -8.12
CA ALA A 74 -9.97 -0.27 -7.61
C ALA A 74 -10.58 0.03 -6.24
N TYR A 75 -9.83 0.68 -5.35
CA TYR A 75 -10.27 1.01 -4.00
C TYR A 75 -11.33 2.12 -4.00
N GLU A 76 -11.14 3.18 -4.80
CA GLU A 76 -12.14 4.24 -5.00
C GLU A 76 -13.49 3.65 -5.46
N ALA A 77 -13.46 2.72 -6.41
CA ALA A 77 -14.66 2.13 -7.00
C ALA A 77 -15.50 1.32 -6.00
N VAL A 78 -14.89 0.77 -4.94
CA VAL A 78 -15.58 -0.06 -3.94
C VAL A 78 -15.75 0.65 -2.60
N ALA A 79 -15.04 1.74 -2.33
CA ALA A 79 -15.03 2.42 -1.03
C ALA A 79 -16.42 2.72 -0.48
N ASP A 80 -17.37 3.13 -1.34
CA ASP A 80 -18.73 3.45 -0.91
C ASP A 80 -19.61 2.25 -0.57
N ARG A 81 -19.15 1.04 -0.91
CA ARG A 81 -19.80 -0.23 -0.60
C ARG A 81 -19.20 -0.93 0.63
N LEU A 82 -18.03 -0.47 1.09
CA LEU A 82 -17.38 -0.99 2.28
C LEU A 82 -18.07 -0.52 3.56
N GLY A 83 -17.97 -1.35 4.60
CA GLY A 83 -18.32 -0.98 5.98
C GLY A 83 -17.56 0.28 6.43
N PRO A 84 -18.13 1.07 7.36
CA PRO A 84 -17.59 2.38 7.74
C PRO A 84 -16.14 2.31 8.22
N ASP A 85 -15.78 1.27 8.97
CA ASP A 85 -14.42 1.07 9.50
C ASP A 85 -13.39 0.77 8.39
N TYR A 86 -13.79 0.08 7.32
CA TYR A 86 -12.92 -0.25 6.18
C TYR A 86 -12.85 0.87 5.15
N ARG A 87 -13.94 1.65 5.00
CA ARG A 87 -14.04 2.75 4.03
C ARG A 87 -12.98 3.81 4.24
N ALA A 88 -12.78 4.25 5.49
CA ALA A 88 -11.81 5.29 5.81
C ALA A 88 -10.40 4.88 5.37
N THR A 89 -10.04 3.64 5.68
CA THR A 89 -8.76 3.05 5.27
C THR A 89 -8.63 2.92 3.77
N ALA A 90 -9.63 2.34 3.09
CA ALA A 90 -9.56 2.14 1.65
C ALA A 90 -9.42 3.46 0.90
N ARG A 91 -10.14 4.51 1.33
CA ARG A 91 -10.00 5.86 0.76
C ARG A 91 -8.61 6.44 0.99
N LYS A 92 -8.05 6.27 2.20
CA LYS A 92 -6.70 6.73 2.51
C LYS A 92 -5.63 6.03 1.67
N PHE A 93 -5.75 4.72 1.48
CA PHE A 93 -4.87 3.99 0.55
C PHE A 93 -5.02 4.49 -0.88
N ALA A 94 -6.25 4.75 -1.33
CA ALA A 94 -6.47 5.21 -2.69
C ALA A 94 -5.88 6.60 -2.94
N GLU A 95 -6.11 7.56 -2.03
CA GLU A 95 -5.55 8.91 -2.08
C GLU A 95 -4.02 8.88 -2.17
N LEU A 96 -3.40 8.10 -1.29
CA LEU A 96 -1.95 7.91 -1.24
C LEU A 96 -1.41 7.31 -2.55
N MET A 97 -2.02 6.24 -3.04
CA MET A 97 -1.59 5.57 -4.27
C MET A 97 -1.86 6.43 -5.52
N ARG A 98 -2.86 7.31 -5.48
CA ARG A 98 -3.10 8.29 -6.54
C ARG A 98 -1.96 9.30 -6.63
N PHE A 99 -1.57 9.87 -5.49
CA PHE A 99 -0.45 10.79 -5.39
C PHE A 99 0.86 10.15 -5.89
N GLU A 100 1.18 8.94 -5.42
CA GLU A 100 2.39 8.22 -5.86
C GLU A 100 2.38 7.90 -7.36
N ALA A 101 1.21 7.58 -7.94
CA ALA A 101 1.11 7.33 -9.38
C ALA A 101 1.36 8.60 -10.21
N GLU A 102 0.85 9.75 -9.78
CA GLU A 102 1.05 11.05 -10.44
C GLU A 102 2.51 11.51 -10.35
N GLU A 103 3.14 11.35 -9.18
CA GLU A 103 4.56 11.64 -8.97
C GLU A 103 5.44 10.72 -9.84
N TRP A 104 5.10 9.43 -9.93
CA TRP A 104 5.84 8.48 -10.77
C TRP A 104 5.71 8.79 -12.26
N GLU A 105 4.51 9.11 -12.75
CA GLU A 105 4.30 9.51 -14.14
C GLU A 105 5.14 10.76 -14.47
N SER A 106 5.17 11.73 -13.56
CA SER A 106 6.00 12.94 -13.68
C SER A 106 7.51 12.60 -13.65
N ALA A 107 7.93 11.69 -12.78
CA ALA A 107 9.33 11.28 -12.63
C ALA A 107 9.83 10.49 -13.86
N GLN A 108 8.98 9.66 -14.46
CA GLN A 108 9.26 8.93 -15.70
C GLN A 108 9.49 9.89 -16.88
N GLN A 109 8.73 10.99 -16.96
CA GLN A 109 8.97 12.05 -17.97
C GLN A 109 10.34 12.72 -17.79
N LEU A 110 10.89 12.70 -16.57
CA LEU A 110 12.22 13.22 -16.23
C LEU A 110 13.33 12.16 -16.29
N GLY A 111 13.02 10.94 -16.75
CA GLY A 111 13.99 9.85 -16.93
C GLY A 111 14.35 9.09 -15.64
N GLN A 112 13.59 9.23 -14.55
CA GLN A 112 13.79 8.43 -13.35
C GLN A 112 13.20 7.03 -13.49
N THR A 113 13.84 6.04 -12.86
CA THR A 113 13.50 4.60 -13.03
C THR A 113 13.06 3.92 -11.74
N LEU A 114 12.72 4.67 -10.69
CA LEU A 114 12.22 4.08 -9.45
C LEU A 114 10.89 3.35 -9.75
N ASP A 115 10.81 2.08 -9.39
CA ASP A 115 9.76 1.15 -9.80
C ASP A 115 9.01 0.52 -8.61
N SER A 116 9.32 0.94 -7.38
CA SER A 116 8.80 0.35 -6.15
C SER A 116 8.44 1.41 -5.12
N ILE A 117 7.29 1.22 -4.45
CA ILE A 117 6.81 1.95 -3.28
C ILE A 117 7.04 1.08 -2.04
N PHE A 118 7.57 1.67 -0.97
CA PHE A 118 7.88 0.98 0.28
C PHE A 118 6.94 1.40 1.41
N PHE A 119 6.56 0.44 2.26
CA PHE A 119 5.74 0.64 3.45
C PHE A 119 6.53 0.21 4.70
N TRP A 120 6.45 0.96 5.79
CA TRP A 120 6.97 0.56 7.11
C TRP A 120 5.89 0.70 8.18
N PHE A 121 5.92 -0.23 9.13
CA PHE A 121 5.20 -0.12 10.39
C PHE A 121 6.08 0.61 11.40
N ARG A 122 5.50 1.56 12.15
CA ARG A 122 6.16 2.29 13.23
C ARG A 122 5.95 1.61 14.58
#